data_AF-A0AAU5L5Z9-F1
#
_entry.id   AF-A0AAU5L5Z9-F1
#
_cell.length_a   1.000
_cell.length_b   1.000
_cell.length_c   1.000
_cell.angle_alpha   90.00
_cell.angle_beta   90.00
_cell.angle_gamma   90.00
#
_symmetry.space_group_name_H-M   'P 1'
#
loop_
_entity.id
_entity.type
_entity.pdbx_description
1 polymer ?
#
loop_
_entity_poly.entity_id
_entity_poly.type
_entity_poly.pdbx_seq_one_letter_code
_entity_poly.pdbx_strand_id
1 'polypeptide(L)' 'MAQVTVTLDANLAIDAMMLSGTRNPQDAVELILRDYLARGRRTESRTGEAADGQRTGQQRPTAQEG' A
#
# COMPACT_ATOMS: atom_id res chain seq x y z
N MET A 1 18.05 4.60 -9.66
CA MET A 1 16.82 4.73 -8.85
C MET A 1 17.23 4.70 -7.39
N ALA A 2 16.57 5.48 -6.53
CA ALA A 2 16.79 5.37 -5.08
C ALA A 2 16.26 4.01 -4.60
N GLN A 3 17.03 3.33 -3.76
CA GLN A 3 16.64 2.04 -3.19
C GLN A 3 16.03 2.26 -1.81
N VAL A 4 14.90 1.60 -1.54
CA VAL A 4 14.24 1.58 -0.23
C VAL A 4 14.14 0.13 0.22
N THR A 5 14.55 -0.15 1.45
CA THR A 5 14.41 -1.47 2.06
C THR A 5 13.14 -1.50 2.91
N VAL A 6 12.28 -2.47 2.65
CA VAL A 6 11.07 -2.73 3.43
C VAL A 6 11.06 -4.18 3.88
N THR A 7 10.60 -4.44 5.09
CA THR A 7 10.35 -5.79 5.59
C THR A 7 8.90 -6.17 5.28
N LEU A 8 8.69 -7.39 4.79
CA LEU A 8 7.38 -7.91 4.45
C LEU A 8 7.25 -9.32 5.02
N ASP A 9 6.05 -9.65 5.50
CA ASP A 9 5.73 -11.03 5.86
C ASP A 9 5.87 -11.94 4.62
N ALA A 10 6.42 -13.13 4.83
CA ALA A 10 6.73 -14.06 3.74
C ALA A 10 5.46 -14.55 3.03
N ASN A 11 4.37 -14.82 3.75
CA ASN A 11 3.13 -15.27 3.14
C ASN A 11 2.49 -14.14 2.35
N LEU A 12 2.51 -12.91 2.89
CA LEU A 12 2.02 -11.74 2.16
C LEU A 12 2.81 -11.48 0.87
N ALA A 13 4.13 -11.68 0.87
CA ALA A 13 4.96 -11.59 -0.32
C ALA A 13 4.56 -12.63 -1.38
N ILE A 14 4.27 -13.87 -0.95
CA ILE A 14 3.81 -14.96 -1.83
C ILE A 14 2.43 -14.66 -2.41
N ASP A 15 1.48 -14.22 -1.59
CA ASP A 15 0.13 -13.87 -2.03
C ASP A 15 0.16 -12.73 -3.05
N ALA A 16 0.99 -11.71 -2.82
CA ALA A 16 1.21 -10.61 -3.75
C ALA A 16 1.79 -11.10 -5.09
N MET A 17 2.75 -12.02 -5.06
CA MET A 17 3.31 -12.63 -6.27
C MET A 17 2.26 -13.45 -7.03
N MET A 18 1.48 -14.28 -6.34
CA MET A 18 0.42 -15.08 -6.96
C MET A 18 -0.65 -14.19 -7.60
N LEU A 19 -1.09 -13.14 -6.90
CA LEU A 19 -2.08 -12.19 -7.40
C LEU A 19 -1.58 -11.43 -8.64
N SER A 20 -0.30 -11.04 -8.65
CA SER A 20 0.31 -10.27 -9.75
C SER A 20 0.87 -11.13 -10.88
N GLY A 21 0.93 -12.46 -10.70
CA GLY A 21 1.55 -13.38 -11.66
C GLY A 21 3.07 -13.21 -11.81
N THR A 22 3.73 -12.59 -10.84
CA THR A 22 5.18 -12.36 -10.86
C THR A 22 5.94 -13.47 -10.15
N ARG A 23 7.25 -13.56 -10.38
CA ARG A 23 8.14 -14.58 -9.79
C ARG A 23 9.09 -14.02 -8.72
N ASN A 24 8.97 -12.73 -8.41
CA ASN A 24 9.84 -12.01 -7.49
C ASN A 24 8.99 -11.03 -6.66
N PRO A 25 9.14 -11.00 -5.32
CA PRO A 25 8.37 -10.12 -4.47
C PRO A 25 8.57 -8.63 -4.77
N GLN A 26 9.75 -8.23 -5.25
CA GLN A 26 9.98 -6.83 -5.62
C GLN A 26 9.07 -6.39 -6.77
N ASP A 27 8.97 -7.20 -7.82
CA ASP A 27 8.14 -6.89 -8.98
C ASP A 27 6.65 -6.88 -8.60
N ALA A 28 6.23 -7.83 -7.76
CA ALA A 28 4.87 -7.86 -7.22
C ALA A 28 4.52 -6.55 -6.49
N VAL A 29 5.37 -6.12 -5.56
CA VAL A 29 5.17 -4.89 -4.79
C VAL A 29 5.16 -3.67 -5.69
N GLU A 30 6.07 -3.60 -6.66
CA GLU A 30 6.13 -2.46 -7.58
C GLU A 30 4.87 -2.34 -8.45
N LEU A 31 4.36 -3.45 -9.00
CA LEU A 31 3.13 -3.46 -9.78
C LEU A 31 1.92 -3.05 -8.93
N ILE A 32 1.78 -3.63 -7.73
CA ILE A 32 0.67 -3.34 -6.82
C ILE A 32 0.70 -1.87 -6.38
N LEU A 33 1.88 -1.33 -6.04
CA LEU A 33 2.01 0.06 -5.61
C LEU A 33 1.70 1.03 -6.76
N ARG A 34 2.16 0.74 -7.98
CA ARG A 34 1.84 1.54 -9.17
C ARG A 34 0.34 1.56 -9.44
N ASP A 35 -0.31 0.42 -9.33
CA ASP A 35 -1.75 0.30 -9.49
C ASP A 35 -2.50 1.07 -8.38
N TYR A 36 -2.13 0.87 -7.11
CA TYR A 36 -2.69 1.59 -5.96
C TYR A 36 -2.65 3.12 -6.18
N LEU A 37 -1.48 3.65 -6.56
CA LEU A 37 -1.31 5.08 -6.83
C LEU A 37 -2.11 5.53 -8.06
N ALA A 38 -2.23 4.71 -9.09
CA ALA A 38 -3.05 5.04 -10.27
C ALA A 38 -4.55 5.07 -9.93
N ARG A 39 -5.03 4.17 -9.06
CA ARG A 39 -6.39 4.21 -8.51
C ARG A 39 -6.58 5.43 -7.63
N GLY A 40 -5.62 5.75 -6.76
CA GLY A 40 -5.61 6.96 -5.92
C GLY A 40 -5.81 8.21 -6.77
N ARG A 41 -4.94 8.42 -7.77
CA ARG A 41 -5.07 9.55 -8.72
C ARG A 41 -6.41 9.60 -9.45
N ARG A 42 -6.95 8.44 -9.85
CA ARG A 42 -8.26 8.36 -10.49
C ARG A 42 -9.39 8.72 -9.51
N THR A 43 -9.28 8.32 -8.26
CA THR A 43 -10.23 8.64 -7.20
C THR A 43 -10.12 10.11 -6.84
N GLU A 44 -8.94 10.65 -6.58
CA GLU A 44 -8.69 12.07 -6.29
C GLU A 44 -9.21 12.98 -7.42
N SER A 45 -8.97 12.61 -8.69
CA SER A 45 -9.51 13.33 -9.85
C SER A 45 -11.05 13.30 -9.91
N ARG A 46 -11.71 12.33 -9.28
CA ARG A 46 -13.18 12.18 -9.24
C ARG A 46 -13.80 12.73 -7.96
N THR A 47 -13.09 12.74 -6.84
CA THR A 47 -13.62 13.10 -5.52
C THR A 47 -13.06 14.40 -4.95
N GLY A 48 -12.06 15.03 -5.58
CA GLY A 48 -11.49 16.30 -5.13
C GLY A 48 -10.83 16.20 -3.75
N GLU A 49 -9.56 15.81 -3.72
CA GLU A 49 -8.51 16.05 -2.68
C GLU A 49 -8.80 15.77 -1.17
N ALA A 50 -10.00 15.38 -0.73
CA ALA A 50 -10.35 15.40 0.70
C ALA A 50 -10.22 14.06 1.46
N ALA A 51 -9.89 12.94 0.81
CA ALA A 51 -10.07 11.61 1.43
C ALA A 51 -8.79 10.88 1.87
N ASP A 52 -7.61 11.18 1.32
CA ASP A 52 -6.41 10.33 1.51
C ASP A 52 -5.52 10.73 2.70
N GLY A 53 -5.57 11.97 3.17
CA GLY A 53 -4.75 12.42 4.32
C GLY A 53 -5.13 11.77 5.66
N GLN A 54 -6.34 11.19 5.77
CA GLN A 54 -6.85 10.66 7.04
C GLN A 54 -6.55 9.17 7.25
N ARG A 55 -6.33 8.39 6.17
CA ARG A 55 -6.22 6.92 6.29
C ARG A 55 -4.81 6.43 6.65
N THR A 56 -3.78 7.19 6.31
CA THR A 56 -2.38 6.93 6.69
C THR A 56 -1.99 7.53 8.05
N GLY A 57 -2.81 8.41 8.63
CA GLY A 57 -2.55 9.09 9.90
C GLY A 57 -3.43 8.68 11.09
N GLN A 58 -4.50 7.91 10.89
CA GLN A 58 -5.44 7.59 11.97
C GLN A 58 -5.15 6.23 12.62
N GLN A 59 -3.97 6.13 13.26
CA GLN A 59 -3.90 5.36 14.49
C GLN A 59 -4.64 6.15 15.58
N ARG A 60 -5.71 5.59 16.13
CA ARG A 60 -6.34 6.04 17.39
C ARG A 60 -7.16 4.88 17.97
N PRO A 61 -7.37 4.79 19.29
CA PRO A 61 -6.51 5.11 20.44
C PRO A 61 -6.46 3.93 21.44
N THR A 62 -5.31 3.54 21.99
CA THR A 62 -5.34 2.76 23.23
C THR A 62 -5.50 3.73 24.38
N ALA A 63 -6.76 3.87 24.83
CA ALA A 63 -7.05 4.37 26.17
C ALA A 63 -6.32 3.47 27.17
N GLN A 64 -5.41 4.06 27.94
CA GLN A 64 -4.85 3.43 29.12
C GLN A 64 -5.72 3.85 30.30
N GLU A 65 -6.65 2.97 30.67
CA GLU A 65 -7.36 3.02 31.95
C GLU A 65 -7.34 1.60 32.54
N GLY A 66 -6.77 1.47 33.75
CA GLY A 66 -6.67 0.23 34.51
C GLY A 66 -5.31 0.05 35.16
#